data_AF-A0A971Q5T6-F1
#
_entry.id   AF-A0A971Q5T6-F1
#
_cell.length_a   1.000
_cell.length_b   1.000
_cell.length_c   1.000
_cell.angle_alpha   90.00
_cell.angle_beta   90.00
_cell.angle_gamma   90.00
#
_symmetry.space_group_name_H-M   'P 1'
#
loop_
_entity.id
_entity.type
_entity.pdbx_description
1 polymer ?
#
loop_
_entity_poly.entity_id
_entity_poly.type
_entity_poly.pdbx_seq_one_letter_code
_entity_poly.pdbx_strand_id
1 'polypeptide(L)'
;AYQECRDFIRSLGCDALLNDVNFENNALTRFVRPHLDYVDNHSYWAVPAPIHRHESLPVRSSHLNNLTVNASMARIMFNSRVFGRPFTVTEFNMPFPHRYRAQSGLTMGAYGALQDWNGLYRFAYAHTAGNTQQVGPTVWMELTQDPINMVSERIGILLFRRGDVQPARQAVPLALNSQDVFEVASAGDALEAYSNLGLRHRIGQWDFQNPQAAVPDSIRCAFGVAESSPLPPAVPYRRLTDEAVAALRQEGQGDSHWIASDTSEIALDPNEGQMTIVTDRSECFALEEGKALDGKLVSVKNRGEFSVVAVSAMDEAKPIAQAGRLLVCHLTDSSNSAARFFDEERTITEEWGTLPHLLRRGAADVTLRLDPAKMVRAWAITMGGQRQNEVPVRKTDGGFELTVDTAQPNGGCLTYEVVIE
;
A
#
# COMPACT_ATOMS: atom_id res chain seq x y z
N ALA A 1 23.26 -20.96 15.53
CA ALA A 1 22.51 -21.15 14.27
C ALA A 1 22.76 -20.02 13.27
N TYR A 2 22.03 -18.88 13.28
CA TYR A 2 22.21 -17.82 12.25
C TYR A 2 23.66 -17.34 12.09
N GLN A 3 24.35 -17.01 13.19
CA GLN A 3 25.74 -16.53 13.13
C GLN A 3 26.69 -17.57 12.52
N GLU A 4 26.51 -18.85 12.82
CA GLU A 4 27.30 -19.94 12.22
C GLU A 4 27.03 -20.06 10.71
N CYS A 5 25.76 -20.01 10.28
CA CYS A 5 25.41 -20.00 8.86
C CYS A 5 25.99 -18.79 8.15
N ARG A 6 25.86 -17.59 8.75
CA ARG A 6 26.40 -16.34 8.25
C ARG A 6 27.92 -16.43 8.08
N ASP A 7 28.64 -16.85 9.12
CA ASP A 7 30.10 -16.92 9.11
C ASP A 7 30.60 -17.96 8.10
N PHE A 8 29.89 -19.08 7.96
CA PHE A 8 30.15 -20.05 6.89
C PHE A 8 29.97 -19.43 5.50
N ILE A 9 28.81 -18.80 5.23
CA ILE A 9 28.53 -18.13 3.95
C ILE A 9 29.58 -17.04 3.64
N ARG A 10 29.99 -16.27 4.65
CA ARG A 10 31.06 -15.26 4.53
C ARG A 10 32.42 -15.91 4.23
N SER A 11 32.74 -17.06 4.83
CA SER A 11 33.99 -17.78 4.55
C SER A 11 34.08 -18.32 3.12
N LEU A 12 32.95 -18.46 2.43
CA LEU A 12 32.89 -18.76 0.99
C LEU A 12 33.11 -17.54 0.09
N GLY A 13 33.35 -16.34 0.67
CA GLY A 13 33.56 -15.09 -0.08
C GLY A 13 32.27 -14.43 -0.59
N CYS A 14 31.11 -14.74 0.01
CA CYS A 14 29.85 -14.08 -0.33
C CYS A 14 29.74 -12.71 0.35
N ASP A 15 29.55 -11.65 -0.44
CA ASP A 15 29.37 -10.27 0.03
C ASP A 15 27.91 -9.79 -0.01
N ALA A 16 26.96 -10.66 -0.37
CA ALA A 16 25.53 -10.31 -0.40
C ALA A 16 24.99 -10.01 1.01
N LEU A 17 23.95 -9.16 1.12
CA LEU A 17 23.24 -8.94 2.38
C LEU A 17 22.51 -10.22 2.82
N LEU A 18 22.64 -10.60 4.09
CA LEU A 18 22.05 -11.81 4.66
C LEU A 18 20.93 -11.48 5.65
N ASN A 19 19.81 -12.19 5.51
CA ASN A 19 18.64 -12.12 6.39
C ASN A 19 18.13 -13.56 6.63
N ASP A 20 17.51 -13.78 7.79
CA ASP A 20 16.97 -15.08 8.24
C ASP A 20 15.56 -14.93 8.84
N VAL A 21 14.99 -13.73 8.77
CA VAL A 21 13.70 -13.37 9.35
C VAL A 21 12.99 -12.41 8.41
N ASN A 22 12.17 -12.99 7.54
CA ASN A 22 11.40 -12.30 6.50
C ASN A 22 9.88 -12.33 6.75
N PHE A 23 9.40 -13.03 7.78
CA PHE A 23 7.98 -13.12 8.10
C PHE A 23 7.74 -12.96 9.61
N GLU A 24 6.56 -12.45 9.95
CA GLU A 24 6.05 -12.18 11.29
C GLU A 24 6.66 -11.01 12.08
N ASN A 25 5.86 -10.58 13.07
CA ASN A 25 6.11 -9.48 13.99
C ASN A 25 5.94 -9.86 15.46
N ASN A 26 6.23 -11.12 15.79
CA ASN A 26 6.25 -11.58 17.17
C ASN A 26 7.37 -10.91 17.98
N ALA A 27 7.29 -11.01 19.31
CA ALA A 27 8.22 -10.33 20.20
C ALA A 27 9.69 -10.77 20.01
N LEU A 28 9.93 -12.04 19.72
CA LEU A 28 11.28 -12.58 19.60
C LEU A 28 11.98 -12.10 18.33
N THR A 29 11.28 -12.01 17.20
CA THR A 29 11.89 -11.54 15.94
C THR A 29 12.40 -10.10 16.05
N ARG A 30 11.83 -9.28 16.94
CA ARG A 30 12.30 -7.91 17.23
C ARG A 30 13.71 -7.88 17.76
N PHE A 31 14.09 -8.82 18.61
CA PHE A 31 15.44 -8.89 19.17
C PHE A 31 16.45 -9.57 18.24
N VAL A 32 15.98 -10.27 17.21
CA VAL A 32 16.85 -10.88 16.18
C VAL A 32 17.20 -9.87 15.08
N ARG A 33 16.22 -9.07 14.62
CA ARG A 33 16.36 -8.13 13.49
C ARG A 33 17.56 -7.17 13.59
N PRO A 34 17.94 -6.61 14.76
CA PRO A 34 19.13 -5.78 14.91
C PRO A 34 20.45 -6.49 14.61
N HIS A 35 20.49 -7.82 14.50
CA HIS A 35 21.69 -8.60 14.21
C HIS A 35 21.80 -9.04 12.75
N LEU A 36 20.81 -8.72 11.90
CA LEU A 36 20.78 -9.05 10.47
C LEU A 36 21.34 -7.90 9.63
N ASP A 37 21.81 -8.18 8.40
CA ASP A 37 22.38 -7.13 7.52
C ASP A 37 21.32 -6.11 7.08
N TYR A 38 20.09 -6.58 6.91
CA TYR A 38 18.90 -5.77 6.63
C TYR A 38 17.68 -6.41 7.29
N VAL A 39 16.60 -5.65 7.41
CA VAL A 39 15.34 -6.10 7.97
C VAL A 39 14.36 -6.34 6.83
N ASP A 40 13.69 -7.49 6.84
CA ASP A 40 12.68 -7.85 5.84
C ASP A 40 11.38 -8.28 6.51
N ASN A 41 10.23 -8.00 5.90
CA ASN A 41 8.98 -8.57 6.39
C ASN A 41 7.98 -8.81 5.26
N HIS A 42 7.01 -9.68 5.48
CA HIS A 42 5.95 -9.97 4.52
C HIS A 42 4.58 -9.70 5.12
N SER A 43 3.64 -9.32 4.28
CA SER A 43 2.25 -9.16 4.69
C SER A 43 1.30 -9.36 3.53
N TYR A 44 0.29 -10.17 3.77
CA TYR A 44 -0.77 -10.45 2.82
C TYR A 44 -2.11 -10.07 3.40
N TRP A 45 -3.00 -9.54 2.57
CA TRP A 45 -4.34 -9.19 2.99
C TRP A 45 -5.38 -10.16 2.46
N ALA A 46 -6.12 -10.79 3.38
CA ALA A 46 -7.27 -11.64 3.08
C ALA A 46 -6.98 -12.72 2.02
N VAL A 47 -5.88 -13.47 2.22
CA VAL A 47 -5.50 -14.60 1.37
C VAL A 47 -6.59 -15.66 1.37
N PRO A 48 -7.03 -16.15 0.19
CA PRO A 48 -7.98 -17.25 0.11
C PRO A 48 -7.46 -18.52 0.79
N ALA A 49 -8.29 -19.11 1.65
CA ALA A 49 -7.94 -20.31 2.42
C ALA A 49 -8.65 -21.54 1.82
N PRO A 50 -7.92 -22.61 1.45
CA PRO A 50 -8.53 -23.84 0.97
C PRO A 50 -9.45 -24.48 2.02
N ILE A 51 -10.60 -25.03 1.60
CA ILE A 51 -11.59 -25.61 2.52
C ILE A 51 -11.28 -27.07 2.87
N HIS A 52 -10.70 -27.84 1.94
CA HIS A 52 -10.49 -29.28 2.12
C HIS A 52 -9.02 -29.72 2.07
N ARG A 53 -8.29 -29.37 1.01
CA ARG A 53 -6.88 -29.73 0.81
C ARG A 53 -6.07 -28.47 0.53
N HIS A 54 -4.81 -28.49 0.97
CA HIS A 54 -3.86 -27.41 0.70
C HIS A 54 -3.84 -27.09 -0.80
N GLU A 55 -3.93 -25.80 -1.13
CA GLU A 55 -3.90 -25.26 -2.50
C GLU A 55 -4.95 -25.79 -3.48
N SER A 56 -6.06 -26.35 -3.00
CA SER A 56 -7.15 -26.80 -3.88
C SER A 56 -8.42 -25.95 -3.72
N LEU A 57 -9.17 -25.83 -4.82
CA LEU A 57 -10.57 -25.42 -4.75
C LEU A 57 -11.40 -26.45 -3.94
N PRO A 58 -12.53 -26.05 -3.34
CA PRO A 58 -12.96 -24.66 -3.19
C PRO A 58 -12.13 -23.90 -2.15
N VAL A 59 -11.98 -22.59 -2.35
CA VAL A 59 -11.27 -21.69 -1.42
C VAL A 59 -12.21 -20.67 -0.83
N ARG A 60 -12.03 -20.35 0.45
CA ARG A 60 -12.76 -19.32 1.19
C ARG A 60 -12.02 -18.00 1.13
N SER A 61 -12.73 -16.92 0.80
CA SER A 61 -12.18 -15.57 0.73
C SER A 61 -12.86 -14.66 1.74
N SER A 62 -12.08 -13.72 2.30
CA SER A 62 -12.63 -12.55 2.98
C SER A 62 -12.58 -11.37 2.00
N HIS A 63 -13.61 -10.53 2.04
CA HIS A 63 -13.64 -9.28 1.28
C HIS A 63 -13.65 -8.08 2.22
N LEU A 64 -12.98 -8.19 3.37
CA LEU A 64 -12.82 -7.05 4.28
C LEU A 64 -11.94 -5.98 3.63
N ASN A 65 -12.47 -4.76 3.49
CA ASN A 65 -11.70 -3.65 2.98
C ASN A 65 -10.51 -3.35 3.92
N ASN A 66 -9.27 -3.42 3.41
CA ASN A 66 -8.06 -3.14 4.20
C ASN A 66 -8.06 -1.73 4.82
N LEU A 67 -8.73 -0.76 4.18
CA LEU A 67 -8.80 0.61 4.69
C LEU A 67 -9.64 0.72 5.96
N THR A 68 -10.66 -0.14 6.13
CA THR A 68 -11.54 -0.10 7.32
C THR A 68 -10.89 -0.65 8.59
N VAL A 69 -9.68 -1.21 8.45
CA VAL A 69 -8.86 -1.74 9.55
C VAL A 69 -7.50 -1.04 9.60
N ASN A 70 -7.50 0.25 9.33
CA ASN A 70 -6.33 1.11 9.43
C ASN A 70 -5.19 0.67 8.50
N ALA A 71 -5.52 0.32 7.25
CA ALA A 71 -4.57 -0.18 6.24
C ALA A 71 -3.66 -1.30 6.77
N SER A 72 -4.26 -2.24 7.53
CA SER A 72 -3.58 -3.27 8.32
C SER A 72 -2.45 -3.98 7.58
N MET A 73 -2.65 -4.31 6.29
CA MET A 73 -1.63 -4.95 5.44
C MET A 73 -0.26 -4.24 5.53
N ALA A 74 -0.21 -2.92 5.39
CA ALA A 74 1.03 -2.15 5.54
C ALA A 74 1.33 -1.89 7.02
N ARG A 75 0.30 -1.52 7.80
CA ARG A 75 0.45 -1.02 9.17
C ARG A 75 1.14 -2.00 10.10
N ILE A 76 0.79 -3.29 10.03
CA ILE A 76 1.38 -4.27 10.93
C ILE A 76 2.88 -4.42 10.73
N MET A 77 3.42 -4.09 9.55
CA MET A 77 4.85 -4.18 9.24
C MET A 77 5.67 -2.96 9.67
N PHE A 78 5.03 -1.83 10.00
CA PHE A 78 5.74 -0.61 10.38
C PHE A 78 6.70 -0.83 11.56
N ASN A 79 6.28 -1.64 12.54
CA ASN A 79 7.07 -1.92 13.74
C ASN A 79 8.22 -2.92 13.51
N SER A 80 8.29 -3.58 12.35
CA SER A 80 9.37 -4.51 12.01
C SER A 80 10.69 -3.80 11.78
N ARG A 81 10.62 -2.59 11.21
CA ARG A 81 11.77 -1.75 10.89
C ARG A 81 12.67 -1.59 12.10
N VAL A 82 13.98 -1.59 11.86
CA VAL A 82 14.99 -1.11 12.81
C VAL A 82 15.59 0.16 12.20
N PHE A 83 15.56 1.27 12.92
CA PHE A 83 16.13 2.52 12.43
C PHE A 83 17.64 2.35 12.15
N GLY A 84 18.11 2.95 11.05
CA GLY A 84 19.49 2.80 10.58
C GLY A 84 19.79 1.54 9.78
N ARG A 85 18.85 0.61 9.67
CA ARG A 85 18.99 -0.58 8.81
C ARG A 85 18.10 -0.47 7.57
N PRO A 86 18.53 -0.97 6.41
CA PRO A 86 17.64 -1.11 5.27
C PRO A 86 16.42 -1.96 5.65
N PHE A 87 15.23 -1.51 5.27
CA PHE A 87 13.98 -2.23 5.47
C PHE A 87 13.34 -2.58 4.13
N THR A 88 13.10 -3.86 3.89
CA THR A 88 12.41 -4.34 2.69
C THR A 88 11.14 -5.09 3.04
N VAL A 89 10.25 -5.17 2.06
CA VAL A 89 9.11 -6.06 2.06
C VAL A 89 9.24 -6.94 0.82
N THR A 90 9.90 -8.10 0.95
CA THR A 90 10.14 -8.98 -0.20
C THR A 90 8.90 -9.78 -0.65
N GLU A 91 7.82 -9.74 0.12
CA GLU A 91 6.52 -10.26 -0.29
C GLU A 91 5.36 -9.43 0.28
N PHE A 92 4.47 -8.98 -0.60
CA PHE A 92 3.13 -8.55 -0.22
C PHE A 92 2.12 -8.88 -1.31
N ASN A 93 0.85 -9.11 -0.95
CA ASN A 93 -0.24 -9.14 -1.91
C ASN A 93 -1.63 -8.97 -1.28
N MET A 94 -2.57 -8.49 -2.11
CA MET A 94 -4.01 -8.65 -1.92
C MET A 94 -4.51 -9.50 -3.10
N PRO A 95 -4.51 -10.84 -2.97
CA PRO A 95 -4.71 -11.74 -4.10
C PRO A 95 -6.14 -11.77 -4.65
N PHE A 96 -6.29 -12.29 -5.87
CA PHE A 96 -7.59 -12.67 -6.43
C PHE A 96 -8.23 -13.77 -5.56
N PRO A 97 -9.55 -13.75 -5.30
CA PRO A 97 -10.60 -12.91 -5.89
C PRO A 97 -10.96 -11.66 -5.05
N HIS A 98 -10.03 -11.09 -4.27
CA HIS A 98 -10.36 -9.99 -3.36
C HIS A 98 -10.91 -8.76 -4.09
N ARG A 99 -12.16 -8.36 -3.80
CA ARG A 99 -12.85 -7.25 -4.50
C ARG A 99 -12.21 -5.87 -4.31
N TYR A 100 -11.48 -5.67 -3.21
CA TYR A 100 -10.76 -4.41 -2.96
C TYR A 100 -9.28 -4.43 -3.41
N ARG A 101 -8.81 -5.43 -4.17
CA ARG A 101 -7.37 -5.57 -4.49
C ARG A 101 -6.75 -4.41 -5.28
N ALA A 102 -7.58 -3.60 -5.93
CA ALA A 102 -7.19 -2.35 -6.58
C ALA A 102 -6.37 -1.43 -5.66
N GLN A 103 -6.60 -1.46 -4.34
CA GLN A 103 -5.91 -0.61 -3.37
C GLN A 103 -4.55 -1.14 -2.91
N SER A 104 -4.11 -2.30 -3.37
CA SER A 104 -2.89 -2.94 -2.89
C SER A 104 -1.63 -2.10 -3.16
N GLY A 105 -1.43 -1.65 -4.40
CA GLY A 105 -0.31 -0.78 -4.77
C GLY A 105 -0.46 0.64 -4.23
N LEU A 106 -1.70 1.13 -4.10
CA LEU A 106 -2.02 2.42 -3.47
C LEU A 106 -1.51 2.46 -2.01
N THR A 107 -1.95 1.48 -1.21
CA THR A 107 -1.64 1.40 0.23
C THR A 107 -0.16 1.09 0.47
N MET A 108 0.39 0.09 -0.21
CA MET A 108 1.80 -0.29 -0.03
C MET A 108 2.76 0.76 -0.57
N GLY A 109 2.49 1.33 -1.74
CA GLY A 109 3.33 2.38 -2.31
C GLY A 109 3.35 3.64 -1.46
N ALA A 110 2.18 4.11 -1.02
CA ALA A 110 2.07 5.32 -0.19
C ALA A 110 2.72 5.14 1.18
N TYR A 111 2.35 4.09 1.92
CA TYR A 111 2.89 3.91 3.27
C TYR A 111 4.34 3.44 3.29
N GLY A 112 4.79 2.67 2.28
CA GLY A 112 6.21 2.36 2.13
C GLY A 112 7.06 3.61 1.91
N ALA A 113 6.57 4.56 1.12
CA ALA A 113 7.24 5.85 0.90
C ALA A 113 7.23 6.71 2.18
N LEU A 114 6.06 6.83 2.82
CA LEU A 114 5.91 7.56 4.09
C LEU A 114 6.87 7.04 5.18
N GLN A 115 7.01 5.72 5.28
CA GLN A 115 7.90 5.10 6.26
C GLN A 115 9.38 5.13 5.90
N ASP A 116 9.73 5.57 4.68
CA ASP A 116 11.10 5.54 4.14
C ASP A 116 11.67 4.13 4.06
N TRP A 117 10.91 3.22 3.46
CA TRP A 117 11.35 1.83 3.21
C TRP A 117 12.26 1.74 1.98
N ASN A 118 13.09 0.69 1.94
CA ASN A 118 14.13 0.52 0.91
C ASN A 118 13.74 -0.44 -0.21
N GLY A 119 12.69 -1.24 -0.06
CA GLY A 119 12.24 -2.14 -1.11
C GLY A 119 10.83 -2.69 -0.88
N LEU A 120 10.08 -2.82 -1.97
CA LEU A 120 8.76 -3.44 -2.01
C LEU A 120 8.73 -4.42 -3.19
N TYR A 121 8.31 -5.66 -2.92
CA TYR A 121 8.23 -6.72 -3.91
C TYR A 121 6.89 -7.42 -3.78
N ARG A 122 6.05 -7.33 -4.82
CA ARG A 122 4.77 -8.02 -4.85
C ARG A 122 4.97 -9.51 -5.09
N PHE A 123 4.40 -10.34 -4.24
CA PHE A 123 4.38 -11.79 -4.45
C PHE A 123 3.10 -12.22 -5.18
N ALA A 124 3.14 -12.90 -6.31
CA ALA A 124 4.30 -13.24 -7.12
C ALA A 124 4.16 -12.62 -8.51
N TYR A 125 5.29 -12.31 -9.15
CA TYR A 125 5.26 -11.95 -10.57
C TYR A 125 4.65 -13.10 -11.38
N ALA A 126 5.20 -14.31 -11.23
CA ALA A 126 4.62 -15.54 -11.75
C ALA A 126 5.08 -16.80 -11.01
N HIS A 127 4.24 -17.84 -10.95
CA HIS A 127 4.61 -19.13 -10.33
C HIS A 127 5.30 -20.11 -11.29
N THR A 128 5.19 -19.90 -12.60
CA THR A 128 5.87 -20.73 -13.61
C THR A 128 6.37 -19.89 -14.77
N ALA A 129 7.40 -20.38 -15.48
CA ALA A 129 7.86 -19.74 -16.71
C ALA A 129 6.74 -19.64 -17.77
N GLY A 130 5.86 -20.64 -17.84
CA GLY A 130 4.70 -20.62 -18.75
C GLY A 130 3.78 -19.42 -18.48
N ASN A 131 3.51 -19.11 -17.22
CA ASN A 131 2.66 -17.97 -16.84
C ASN A 131 3.28 -16.59 -17.16
N THR A 132 4.59 -16.53 -17.44
CA THR A 132 5.24 -15.29 -17.92
C THR A 132 5.11 -15.10 -19.43
N GLN A 133 4.78 -16.16 -20.17
CA GLN A 133 4.79 -16.18 -21.63
C GLN A 133 3.39 -16.23 -22.25
N GLN A 134 2.37 -16.53 -21.46
CA GLN A 134 1.00 -16.77 -21.93
C GLN A 134 -0.01 -15.97 -21.12
N VAL A 135 -1.08 -15.54 -21.79
CA VAL A 135 -2.26 -14.97 -21.12
C VAL A 135 -3.09 -16.12 -20.56
N GLY A 136 -3.45 -16.02 -19.28
CA GLY A 136 -4.24 -17.03 -18.57
C GLY A 136 -5.29 -16.40 -17.65
N PRO A 137 -6.24 -17.19 -17.12
CA PRO A 137 -7.20 -16.71 -16.12
C PRO A 137 -6.47 -16.26 -14.85
N THR A 138 -6.99 -15.26 -14.15
CA THR A 138 -6.41 -14.81 -12.87
C THR A 138 -6.60 -15.88 -11.80
N VAL A 139 -5.52 -16.33 -11.16
CA VAL A 139 -5.58 -17.36 -10.12
C VAL A 139 -4.70 -16.92 -8.95
N TRP A 140 -5.27 -16.91 -7.74
CA TRP A 140 -4.55 -16.61 -6.50
C TRP A 140 -3.69 -15.32 -6.56
N MET A 141 -2.36 -15.48 -6.58
CA MET A 141 -1.35 -14.42 -6.45
C MET A 141 -0.58 -14.18 -7.76
N GLU A 142 -1.09 -14.66 -8.90
CA GLU A 142 -0.42 -14.59 -10.20
C GLU A 142 -0.53 -13.19 -10.83
N LEU A 143 0.47 -12.33 -10.63
CA LEU A 143 0.43 -10.95 -11.10
C LEU A 143 0.35 -10.84 -12.63
N THR A 144 1.07 -11.67 -13.40
CA THR A 144 1.05 -11.62 -14.88
C THR A 144 -0.33 -11.87 -15.48
N GLN A 145 -1.25 -12.45 -14.70
CA GLN A 145 -2.60 -12.81 -15.11
C GLN A 145 -3.67 -11.99 -14.35
N ASP A 146 -3.28 -11.01 -13.52
CA ASP A 146 -4.21 -10.13 -12.79
C ASP A 146 -4.14 -8.69 -13.32
N PRO A 147 -5.03 -8.28 -14.25
CA PRO A 147 -4.98 -6.94 -14.82
C PRO A 147 -5.18 -5.84 -13.76
N ILE A 148 -5.91 -6.10 -12.67
CA ILE A 148 -6.14 -5.12 -11.60
C ILE A 148 -4.86 -4.88 -10.81
N ASN A 149 -4.22 -5.96 -10.33
CA ASN A 149 -2.98 -5.83 -9.58
C ASN A 149 -1.81 -5.34 -10.47
N MET A 150 -1.78 -5.64 -11.77
CA MET A 150 -0.78 -5.09 -12.69
C MET A 150 -0.85 -3.55 -12.78
N VAL A 151 -2.05 -2.98 -12.85
CA VAL A 151 -2.18 -1.51 -12.91
C VAL A 151 -2.04 -0.90 -11.51
N SER A 152 -2.53 -1.57 -10.47
CA SER A 152 -2.31 -1.17 -9.07
C SER A 152 -0.81 -1.08 -8.75
N GLU A 153 0.01 -2.01 -9.23
CA GLU A 153 1.46 -1.99 -9.07
C GLU A 153 2.10 -0.75 -9.69
N ARG A 154 1.61 -0.28 -10.84
CA ARG A 154 2.09 0.96 -11.48
C ARG A 154 1.81 2.17 -10.60
N ILE A 155 0.63 2.24 -9.96
CA ILE A 155 0.34 3.27 -8.96
C ILE A 155 1.37 3.21 -7.83
N GLY A 156 1.62 2.02 -7.28
CA GLY A 156 2.62 1.82 -6.23
C GLY A 156 4.03 2.26 -6.63
N ILE A 157 4.45 1.96 -7.87
CA ILE A 157 5.76 2.38 -8.43
C ILE A 157 5.88 3.91 -8.47
N LEU A 158 4.84 4.63 -8.90
CA LEU A 158 4.85 6.09 -8.94
C LEU A 158 4.91 6.69 -7.53
N LEU A 159 4.11 6.15 -6.61
CA LEU A 159 4.09 6.63 -5.23
C LEU A 159 5.41 6.40 -4.49
N PHE A 160 5.95 5.18 -4.59
CA PHE A 160 7.15 4.74 -3.86
C PHE A 160 8.45 4.99 -4.60
N ARG A 161 8.64 4.32 -5.75
CA ARG A 161 9.93 4.26 -6.43
C ARG A 161 10.28 5.54 -7.17
N ARG A 162 9.29 6.24 -7.72
CA ARG A 162 9.48 7.60 -8.27
C ARG A 162 9.55 8.66 -7.16
N GLY A 163 9.09 8.33 -5.95
CA GLY A 163 9.11 9.18 -4.78
C GLY A 163 8.08 10.30 -4.84
N ASP A 164 6.87 10.02 -5.34
CA ASP A 164 5.81 11.05 -5.35
C ASP A 164 5.36 11.39 -3.93
N VAL A 165 5.27 10.39 -3.05
CA VAL A 165 5.01 10.58 -1.62
C VAL A 165 6.34 10.79 -0.90
N GLN A 166 6.37 11.77 -0.01
CA GLN A 166 7.52 12.09 0.82
C GLN A 166 7.56 11.22 2.09
N PRO A 167 8.76 10.88 2.59
CA PRO A 167 8.92 10.36 3.94
C PRO A 167 8.26 11.26 5.00
N ALA A 168 7.67 10.66 6.03
CA ALA A 168 7.11 11.41 7.14
C ALA A 168 8.18 12.27 7.82
N ARG A 169 7.83 13.46 8.29
CA ARG A 169 8.77 14.46 8.83
C ARG A 169 9.31 14.08 10.20
N GLN A 170 8.50 13.41 11.01
CA GLN A 170 8.84 13.05 12.38
C GLN A 170 9.04 11.55 12.54
N ALA A 171 9.95 11.18 13.45
CA ALA A 171 10.14 9.81 13.89
C ALA A 171 9.52 9.59 15.29
N VAL A 172 8.88 8.44 15.49
CA VAL A 172 8.36 7.98 16.78
C VAL A 172 8.92 6.57 17.01
N PRO A 173 10.13 6.43 17.57
CA PRO A 173 10.76 5.13 17.73
C PRO A 173 10.23 4.34 18.93
N LEU A 174 10.19 3.02 18.79
CA LEU A 174 10.02 2.05 19.87
C LEU A 174 11.41 1.76 20.43
N ALA A 175 11.74 2.38 21.56
CA ALA A 175 12.95 2.13 22.31
C ALA A 175 12.82 0.77 23.00
N LEU A 176 13.61 -0.20 22.55
CA LEU A 176 13.69 -1.55 23.12
C LEU A 176 15.09 -1.81 23.63
N ASN A 177 15.19 -2.54 24.74
CA ASN A 177 16.43 -3.16 25.19
C ASN A 177 16.24 -4.68 25.40
N SER A 178 17.33 -5.44 25.42
CA SER A 178 17.27 -6.91 25.50
C SER A 178 16.63 -7.46 26.78
N GLN A 179 16.53 -6.66 27.85
CA GLN A 179 15.86 -7.04 29.10
C GLN A 179 14.34 -6.93 28.98
N ASP A 180 13.82 -6.16 28.02
CA ASP A 180 12.38 -5.94 27.81
C ASP A 180 11.67 -7.13 27.11
N VAL A 181 12.39 -8.22 26.82
CA VAL A 181 11.88 -9.32 25.96
C VAL A 181 10.58 -9.92 26.48
N PHE A 182 10.44 -10.07 27.80
CA PHE A 182 9.25 -10.67 28.42
C PHE A 182 8.08 -9.70 28.43
N GLU A 183 8.34 -8.42 28.69
CA GLU A 183 7.35 -7.34 28.66
C GLU A 183 6.80 -7.17 27.24
N VAL A 184 7.69 -7.12 26.24
CA VAL A 184 7.31 -7.05 24.81
C VAL A 184 6.47 -8.27 24.41
N ALA A 185 6.80 -9.47 24.89
CA ALA A 185 6.03 -10.70 24.62
C ALA A 185 4.60 -10.62 25.15
N SER A 186 4.36 -9.88 26.23
CA SER A 186 3.02 -9.63 26.78
C SER A 186 2.31 -8.38 26.22
N ALA A 187 3.01 -7.54 25.44
CA ALA A 187 2.53 -6.22 25.02
C ALA A 187 1.84 -6.19 23.64
N GLY A 188 1.21 -7.29 23.21
CA GLY A 188 0.61 -7.42 21.87
C GLY A 188 -0.35 -6.27 21.50
N ASP A 189 -1.33 -6.00 22.37
CA ASP A 189 -2.32 -4.92 22.18
C ASP A 189 -1.67 -3.53 22.14
N ALA A 190 -0.62 -3.33 22.93
CA ALA A 190 0.10 -2.07 22.98
C ALA A 190 0.91 -1.81 21.71
N LEU A 191 1.55 -2.86 21.16
CA LEU A 191 2.29 -2.79 19.91
C LEU A 191 1.36 -2.62 18.69
N GLU A 192 0.17 -3.22 18.75
CA GLU A 192 -0.91 -2.98 17.78
C GLU A 192 -1.31 -1.50 17.80
N ALA A 193 -1.60 -0.95 18.98
CA ALA A 193 -2.00 0.45 19.11
C ALA A 193 -0.89 1.40 18.64
N TYR A 194 0.36 1.14 19.05
CA TYR A 194 1.54 1.88 18.62
C TYR A 194 1.70 1.89 17.09
N SER A 195 1.39 0.80 16.39
CA SER A 195 1.51 0.74 14.94
C SER A 195 0.63 1.75 14.20
N ASN A 196 -0.47 2.23 14.81
CA ASN A 196 -1.31 3.28 14.22
C ASN A 196 -0.57 4.61 14.05
N LEU A 197 0.44 4.89 14.88
CA LEU A 197 1.29 6.08 14.71
C LEU A 197 2.05 6.06 13.38
N GLY A 198 2.30 4.87 12.82
CA GLY A 198 2.96 4.72 11.51
C GLY A 198 2.10 5.16 10.32
N LEU A 199 0.80 5.37 10.52
CA LEU A 199 -0.03 6.04 9.50
C LEU A 199 0.29 7.54 9.41
N ARG A 200 0.94 8.10 10.45
CA ARG A 200 1.24 9.53 10.57
C ARG A 200 2.73 9.87 10.44
N HIS A 201 3.56 9.06 11.06
CA HIS A 201 4.98 9.31 11.32
C HIS A 201 5.84 8.11 10.95
N ARG A 202 7.15 8.30 10.78
CA ARG A 202 8.07 7.17 10.67
C ARG A 202 8.14 6.45 12.02
N ILE A 203 7.86 5.15 12.04
CA ILE A 203 8.02 4.33 13.25
C ILE A 203 8.95 3.16 12.99
N GLY A 204 9.39 2.53 14.06
CA GLY A 204 10.34 1.41 14.01
C GLY A 204 11.01 1.21 15.35
N GLN A 205 11.85 0.19 15.44
CA GLN A 205 12.63 -0.13 16.62
C GLN A 205 13.91 0.72 16.66
N TRP A 206 14.26 1.14 17.86
CA TRP A 206 15.53 1.81 18.13
C TRP A 206 16.24 1.08 19.28
N ASP A 207 17.34 0.41 18.93
CA ASP A 207 18.26 -0.20 19.88
C ASP A 207 19.16 0.90 20.46
N PHE A 208 18.59 1.67 21.38
CA PHE A 208 19.21 2.87 21.94
C PHE A 208 20.42 2.57 22.84
N GLN A 209 20.57 1.32 23.32
CA GLN A 209 21.71 0.91 24.15
C GLN A 209 22.92 0.53 23.31
N ASN A 210 22.72 0.16 22.06
CA ASN A 210 23.81 -0.08 21.14
C ASN A 210 24.40 1.25 20.65
N PRO A 211 25.65 1.59 21.04
CA PRO A 211 26.27 2.87 20.65
C PRO A 211 26.54 2.96 19.14
N GLN A 212 26.45 1.85 18.40
CA GLN A 212 26.56 1.82 16.94
C GLN A 212 25.20 1.91 16.23
N ALA A 213 24.08 1.84 16.95
CA ALA A 213 22.77 1.99 16.35
C ALA A 213 22.57 3.43 15.87
N ALA A 214 21.99 3.59 14.67
CA ALA A 214 21.64 4.91 14.20
C ALA A 214 20.53 5.50 15.08
N VAL A 215 20.74 6.75 15.51
CA VAL A 215 19.69 7.53 16.17
C VAL A 215 18.74 8.03 15.08
N PRO A 216 17.42 7.79 15.20
CA PRO A 216 16.46 8.38 14.27
C PRO A 216 16.56 9.90 14.27
N ASP A 217 16.45 10.52 13.10
CA ASP A 217 16.34 11.97 12.97
C ASP A 217 14.93 12.44 13.36
N SER A 218 14.81 13.71 13.78
CA SER A 218 13.51 14.35 14.02
C SER A 218 12.58 13.58 14.98
N ILE A 219 13.14 13.03 16.06
CA ILE A 219 12.37 12.28 17.06
C ILE A 219 11.36 13.21 17.74
N ARG A 220 10.06 12.88 17.59
CA ARG A 220 8.96 13.54 18.30
C ARG A 220 8.85 13.03 19.74
N CYS A 221 8.85 11.71 19.90
CA CYS A 221 8.76 11.01 21.17
C CYS A 221 9.16 9.55 20.97
N ALA A 222 9.94 8.99 21.88
CA ALA A 222 10.16 7.55 21.94
C ALA A 222 9.06 6.87 22.78
N PHE A 223 8.71 5.65 22.42
CA PHE A 223 7.83 4.77 23.19
C PHE A 223 8.59 3.54 23.68
N GLY A 224 8.15 2.94 24.77
CA GLY A 224 8.70 1.66 25.25
C GLY A 224 7.76 0.96 26.21
N VAL A 225 8.11 -0.26 26.61
CA VAL A 225 7.31 -1.08 27.54
C VAL A 225 7.80 -1.00 28.99
N ALA A 226 9.07 -0.64 29.19
CA ALA A 226 9.68 -0.45 30.50
C ALA A 226 9.23 0.84 31.20
N GLU A 227 9.31 0.86 32.54
CA GLU A 227 9.00 2.03 33.37
C GLU A 227 9.87 3.24 33.05
N SER A 228 11.15 3.00 32.84
CA SER A 228 12.08 4.01 32.37
C SER A 228 13.03 3.37 31.38
N SER A 229 13.44 4.15 30.39
CA SER A 229 14.49 3.78 29.45
C SER A 229 15.58 4.84 29.57
N PRO A 230 16.86 4.49 29.75
CA PRO A 230 17.95 5.45 29.88
C PRO A 230 18.31 6.05 28.51
N LEU A 231 17.32 6.69 27.89
CA LEU A 231 17.44 7.40 26.64
C LEU A 231 18.31 8.65 26.82
N PRO A 232 18.89 9.18 25.73
CA PRO A 232 19.54 10.48 25.75
C PRO A 232 18.62 11.54 26.39
N PRO A 233 19.12 12.43 27.28
CA PRO A 233 18.29 13.33 28.10
C PRO A 233 17.34 14.26 27.34
N ALA A 234 17.54 14.42 26.02
CA ALA A 234 16.74 15.29 25.16
C ALA A 234 15.57 14.59 24.45
N VAL A 235 15.42 13.27 24.58
CA VAL A 235 14.36 12.52 23.89
C VAL A 235 13.17 12.30 24.83
N PRO A 236 11.98 12.86 24.52
CA PRO A 236 10.77 12.55 25.28
C PRO A 236 10.47 11.05 25.23
N TYR A 237 10.10 10.46 26.37
CA TYR A 237 9.76 9.05 26.49
C TYR A 237 8.35 8.87 27.02
N ARG A 238 7.62 7.90 26.46
CA ARG A 238 6.31 7.46 26.96
C ARG A 238 6.27 5.95 27.07
N ARG A 239 5.88 5.46 28.24
CA ARG A 239 5.58 4.03 28.42
C ARG A 239 4.24 3.71 27.75
N LEU A 240 4.16 2.56 27.09
CA LEU A 240 2.92 2.00 26.55
C LEU A 240 2.08 1.34 27.67
N THR A 241 1.53 2.15 28.57
CA THR A 241 0.51 1.70 29.54
C THR A 241 -0.86 1.56 28.88
N ASP A 242 -1.84 0.97 29.57
CA ASP A 242 -3.22 0.88 29.08
C ASP A 242 -3.82 2.26 28.77
N GLU A 243 -3.52 3.28 29.59
CA GLU A 243 -3.95 4.66 29.33
C GLU A 243 -3.28 5.24 28.09
N ALA A 244 -1.98 5.00 27.91
CA ALA A 244 -1.26 5.45 26.72
C ALA A 244 -1.82 4.76 25.46
N VAL A 245 -2.14 3.46 25.54
CA VAL A 245 -2.77 2.70 24.46
C VAL A 245 -4.15 3.27 24.13
N ALA A 246 -4.97 3.59 25.13
CA ALA A 246 -6.27 4.24 24.92
C ALA A 246 -6.10 5.61 24.23
N ALA A 247 -5.13 6.41 24.67
CA ALA A 247 -4.83 7.71 24.05
C ALA A 247 -4.31 7.56 22.61
N LEU A 248 -3.46 6.58 22.32
CA LEU A 248 -2.96 6.30 20.97
C LEU A 248 -4.06 5.86 20.01
N ARG A 249 -5.03 5.09 20.49
CA ARG A 249 -6.21 4.71 19.69
C ARG A 249 -7.05 5.94 19.35
N GLN A 250 -7.16 6.92 20.24
CA GLN A 250 -7.84 8.19 19.98
C GLN A 250 -7.02 9.12 19.04
N GLU A 251 -5.71 9.28 19.28
CA GLU A 251 -4.81 10.07 18.41
C GLU A 251 -4.74 9.48 16.99
N GLY A 252 -4.75 8.16 16.91
CA GLY A 252 -4.87 7.40 15.67
C GLY A 252 -6.16 7.73 14.91
N GLN A 253 -7.26 8.04 15.59
CA GLN A 253 -8.54 8.41 14.96
C GLN A 253 -8.60 9.88 14.52
N GLY A 254 -7.83 10.79 15.15
CA GLY A 254 -7.85 12.23 14.85
C GLY A 254 -9.11 12.97 15.33
N ASP A 255 -9.07 14.30 15.38
CA ASP A 255 -10.26 15.14 15.66
C ASP A 255 -11.25 15.13 14.48
N SER A 256 -10.76 14.82 13.28
CA SER A 256 -11.51 14.48 12.08
C SER A 256 -11.49 12.96 11.91
N HIS A 257 -12.54 12.37 11.31
CA HIS A 257 -12.55 10.95 10.90
C HIS A 257 -11.35 10.54 10.00
N TRP A 258 -10.62 11.52 9.45
CA TRP A 258 -9.40 11.33 8.69
C TRP A 258 -8.14 11.22 9.56
N ILE A 259 -7.38 10.15 9.33
CA ILE A 259 -6.02 9.93 9.81
C ILE A 259 -5.06 10.50 8.77
N ALA A 260 -4.50 11.68 9.05
CA ALA A 260 -3.58 12.37 8.14
C ALA A 260 -2.10 12.17 8.52
N SER A 261 -1.28 11.86 7.51
CA SER A 261 0.20 11.91 7.59
C SER A 261 0.72 13.29 8.00
N ASP A 262 1.90 13.34 8.62
CA ASP A 262 2.52 14.61 9.02
C ASP A 262 3.06 15.45 7.85
N THR A 263 3.14 14.86 6.65
CA THR A 263 3.34 15.56 5.37
C THR A 263 2.03 16.15 4.83
N SER A 264 0.88 15.65 5.32
CA SER A 264 -0.46 15.90 4.81
C SER A 264 -0.72 15.38 3.38
N GLU A 265 0.17 14.53 2.86
CA GLU A 265 0.00 13.94 1.53
C GLU A 265 -0.91 12.72 1.55
N ILE A 266 -0.98 11.99 2.66
CA ILE A 266 -1.87 10.82 2.85
C ILE A 266 -2.94 11.16 3.87
N ALA A 267 -4.20 10.86 3.56
CA ALA A 267 -5.30 10.82 4.51
C ALA A 267 -6.14 9.54 4.35
N LEU A 268 -6.44 8.88 5.46
CA LEU A 268 -7.21 7.63 5.53
C LEU A 268 -8.45 7.83 6.39
N ASP A 269 -9.62 7.43 5.89
CA ASP A 269 -10.85 7.32 6.69
C ASP A 269 -11.21 5.83 6.84
N PRO A 270 -10.93 5.22 8.00
CA PRO A 270 -11.26 3.82 8.23
C PRO A 270 -12.76 3.58 8.46
N ASN A 271 -13.54 4.60 8.82
CA ASN A 271 -14.98 4.42 9.04
C ASN A 271 -15.70 4.24 7.71
N GLU A 272 -15.29 5.01 6.70
CA GLU A 272 -15.87 4.95 5.37
C GLU A 272 -15.08 4.06 4.40
N GLY A 273 -13.91 3.55 4.81
CA GLY A 273 -13.05 2.71 3.98
C GLY A 273 -12.43 3.46 2.80
N GLN A 274 -12.06 4.73 3.00
CA GLN A 274 -11.61 5.64 1.96
C GLN A 274 -10.19 6.14 2.20
N MET A 275 -9.49 6.54 1.14
CA MET A 275 -8.13 7.05 1.24
C MET A 275 -7.86 8.07 0.13
N THR A 276 -7.16 9.15 0.47
CA THR A 276 -6.58 10.09 -0.48
C THR A 276 -5.06 10.11 -0.36
N ILE A 277 -4.40 10.21 -1.50
CA ILE A 277 -2.99 10.57 -1.61
C ILE A 277 -2.91 11.78 -2.51
N VAL A 278 -2.49 12.92 -1.98
CA VAL A 278 -2.47 14.21 -2.66
C VAL A 278 -1.05 14.76 -2.60
N THR A 279 -0.32 14.59 -3.70
CA THR A 279 1.05 15.09 -3.88
C THR A 279 1.08 16.02 -5.08
N ASP A 280 2.19 16.74 -5.29
CA ASP A 280 2.32 17.59 -6.47
C ASP A 280 2.36 16.79 -7.80
N ARG A 281 2.74 15.51 -7.77
CA ARG A 281 2.93 14.66 -8.98
C ARG A 281 1.87 13.58 -9.18
N SER A 282 1.18 13.19 -8.12
CA SER A 282 0.12 12.17 -8.13
C SER A 282 -0.99 12.52 -7.15
N GLU A 283 -2.24 12.47 -7.62
CA GLU A 283 -3.44 12.53 -6.80
C GLU A 283 -4.26 11.25 -6.99
N CYS A 284 -4.41 10.48 -5.92
CA CYS A 284 -5.03 9.15 -5.93
C CYS A 284 -6.13 9.04 -4.88
N PHE A 285 -7.17 8.28 -5.19
CA PHE A 285 -8.41 8.20 -4.43
C PHE A 285 -8.89 6.74 -4.40
N ALA A 286 -9.12 6.21 -3.20
CA ALA A 286 -9.86 4.97 -2.98
C ALA A 286 -11.19 5.32 -2.32
N LEU A 287 -12.30 4.93 -2.95
CA LEU A 287 -13.62 5.36 -2.52
C LEU A 287 -14.73 4.39 -2.92
N GLU A 288 -15.73 4.30 -2.05
CA GLU A 288 -16.94 3.49 -2.25
C GLU A 288 -17.91 4.14 -3.25
N GLU A 289 -19.00 3.44 -3.56
CA GLU A 289 -20.02 3.91 -4.50
C GLU A 289 -20.66 5.25 -4.08
N GLY A 290 -20.83 6.14 -5.05
CA GLY A 290 -21.54 7.42 -4.87
C GLY A 290 -20.76 8.46 -4.06
N LYS A 291 -19.59 8.11 -3.54
CA LYS A 291 -18.71 9.00 -2.80
C LYS A 291 -17.95 9.92 -3.77
N ALA A 292 -17.55 11.06 -3.25
CA ALA A 292 -16.70 12.01 -3.94
C ALA A 292 -15.56 12.42 -3.02
N LEU A 293 -14.36 12.51 -3.58
CA LEU A 293 -13.16 12.95 -2.87
C LEU A 293 -12.44 14.03 -3.68
N ASP A 294 -11.87 14.98 -2.96
CA ASP A 294 -11.17 16.13 -3.52
C ASP A 294 -9.69 16.08 -3.11
N GLY A 295 -8.82 16.29 -4.09
CA GLY A 295 -7.41 16.63 -3.89
C GLY A 295 -7.15 18.11 -4.18
N LYS A 296 -5.92 18.47 -4.52
CA LYS A 296 -5.54 19.85 -4.81
C LYS A 296 -5.97 20.25 -6.22
N LEU A 297 -5.70 19.40 -7.21
CA LEU A 297 -5.98 19.64 -8.62
C LEU A 297 -6.99 18.65 -9.20
N VAL A 298 -7.28 17.55 -8.51
CA VAL A 298 -8.17 16.51 -8.99
C VAL A 298 -9.37 16.37 -8.05
N SER A 299 -10.57 16.18 -8.60
CA SER A 299 -11.72 15.67 -7.86
C SER A 299 -12.24 14.43 -8.55
N VAL A 300 -12.69 13.45 -7.76
CA VAL A 300 -13.25 12.20 -8.27
C VAL A 300 -14.61 11.99 -7.66
N LYS A 301 -15.61 11.70 -8.49
CA LYS A 301 -16.91 11.18 -8.07
C LYS A 301 -17.10 9.78 -8.62
N ASN A 302 -17.18 8.79 -7.74
CA ASN A 302 -17.30 7.40 -8.13
C ASN A 302 -18.76 7.03 -8.47
N ARG A 303 -18.94 6.32 -9.58
CA ARG A 303 -20.24 5.86 -10.12
C ARG A 303 -20.17 4.36 -10.39
N GLY A 304 -20.35 3.58 -9.33
CA GLY A 304 -20.21 2.13 -9.32
C GLY A 304 -19.62 1.69 -7.99
N GLU A 305 -19.29 0.41 -7.84
CA GLU A 305 -18.70 -0.13 -6.61
C GLU A 305 -17.34 0.53 -6.27
N PHE A 306 -16.74 0.10 -5.16
CA PHE A 306 -15.40 0.51 -4.76
C PHE A 306 -14.43 0.59 -5.95
N SER A 307 -13.74 1.73 -6.06
CA SER A 307 -12.73 1.92 -7.09
C SER A 307 -11.51 2.67 -6.55
N VAL A 308 -10.40 2.48 -7.25
CA VAL A 308 -9.21 3.33 -7.12
C VAL A 308 -9.06 4.16 -8.38
N VAL A 309 -9.05 5.47 -8.23
CA VAL A 309 -8.74 6.42 -9.29
C VAL A 309 -7.42 7.11 -8.97
N ALA A 310 -6.46 7.06 -9.88
CA ALA A 310 -5.16 7.72 -9.72
C ALA A 310 -4.87 8.60 -10.93
N VAL A 311 -4.44 9.84 -10.70
CA VAL A 311 -4.02 10.79 -11.73
C VAL A 311 -2.58 11.18 -11.44
N SER A 312 -1.68 10.85 -12.36
CA SER A 312 -0.25 11.05 -12.17
C SER A 312 0.36 11.77 -13.36
N ALA A 313 1.18 12.79 -13.10
CA ALA A 313 2.02 13.42 -14.12
C ALA A 313 3.01 12.39 -14.69
N MET A 314 3.19 12.36 -16.01
CA MET A 314 4.10 11.42 -16.68
C MET A 314 5.33 12.09 -17.29
N ASP A 315 5.34 13.42 -17.38
CA ASP A 315 6.55 14.16 -17.73
C ASP A 315 7.46 14.22 -16.50
N GLU A 316 8.66 13.64 -16.62
CA GLU A 316 9.60 13.53 -15.49
C GLU A 316 9.79 14.88 -14.76
N ALA A 317 9.79 14.80 -13.42
CA ALA A 317 9.94 15.92 -12.47
C ALA A 317 8.87 17.03 -12.48
N LYS A 318 7.86 17.01 -13.36
CA LYS A 318 6.82 18.06 -13.37
C LYS A 318 5.64 17.75 -12.45
N PRO A 319 5.09 18.77 -11.75
CA PRO A 319 3.82 18.62 -11.04
C PRO A 319 2.65 18.51 -12.02
N ILE A 320 1.50 17.96 -11.56
CA ILE A 320 0.26 17.82 -12.35
C ILE A 320 -0.13 19.15 -13.02
N ALA A 321 0.00 20.27 -12.31
CA ALA A 321 -0.32 21.61 -12.82
C ALA A 321 0.48 22.03 -14.06
N GLN A 322 1.65 21.44 -14.30
CA GLN A 322 2.59 21.81 -15.37
C GLN A 322 2.88 20.66 -16.34
N ALA A 323 2.28 19.49 -16.12
CA ALA A 323 2.45 18.33 -16.97
C ALA A 323 1.75 18.57 -18.31
N GLY A 324 2.40 18.17 -19.41
CA GLY A 324 1.80 17.99 -20.72
C GLY A 324 1.12 16.63 -20.89
N ARG A 325 1.46 15.64 -20.06
CA ARG A 325 0.79 14.32 -20.04
C ARG A 325 0.48 13.84 -18.63
N LEU A 326 -0.75 13.37 -18.43
CA LEU A 326 -1.19 12.65 -17.24
C LEU A 326 -1.59 11.21 -17.60
N LEU A 327 -1.25 10.27 -16.72
CA LEU A 327 -1.82 8.93 -16.70
C LEU A 327 -2.99 8.93 -15.70
N VAL A 328 -4.17 8.50 -16.16
CA VAL A 328 -5.32 8.24 -15.28
C VAL A 328 -5.55 6.74 -15.21
N CYS A 329 -5.49 6.17 -14.02
CA CYS A 329 -5.88 4.79 -13.75
C CYS A 329 -7.26 4.78 -13.08
N HIS A 330 -8.17 3.92 -13.53
CA HIS A 330 -9.47 3.68 -12.90
C HIS A 330 -9.65 2.17 -12.72
N LEU A 331 -9.53 1.72 -11.48
CA LEU A 331 -9.50 0.31 -11.10
C LEU A 331 -10.74 -0.04 -10.31
N THR A 332 -11.60 -0.89 -10.88
CA THR A 332 -12.69 -1.55 -10.17
C THR A 332 -12.23 -2.95 -9.73
N ASP A 333 -12.99 -3.99 -10.08
CA ASP A 333 -12.68 -5.40 -9.88
C ASP A 333 -12.70 -6.13 -11.22
N SER A 334 -12.05 -7.29 -11.32
CA SER A 334 -12.17 -8.19 -12.46
C SER A 334 -12.41 -9.63 -11.99
N SER A 335 -13.08 -10.43 -12.81
CA SER A 335 -13.25 -11.87 -12.63
C SER A 335 -12.89 -12.62 -13.90
N ASN A 336 -12.69 -13.93 -13.84
CA ASN A 336 -12.61 -14.75 -15.04
C ASN A 336 -14.03 -15.08 -15.54
N SER A 337 -14.16 -15.35 -16.84
CA SER A 337 -15.39 -15.90 -17.42
C SER A 337 -15.65 -17.29 -16.85
N ALA A 338 -16.91 -17.65 -16.65
CA ALA A 338 -17.31 -18.94 -16.08
C ALA A 338 -16.71 -19.26 -14.69
N ALA A 339 -16.16 -18.27 -13.98
CA ALA A 339 -15.83 -18.44 -12.57
C ALA A 339 -17.11 -18.77 -11.78
N ARG A 340 -17.02 -19.71 -10.84
CA ARG A 340 -18.15 -20.16 -10.03
C ARG A 340 -17.91 -19.86 -8.57
N PHE A 341 -18.88 -19.19 -7.96
CA PHE A 341 -18.89 -18.84 -6.55
C PHE A 341 -20.10 -19.46 -5.88
N PHE A 342 -19.96 -19.82 -4.60
CA PHE A 342 -21.04 -20.40 -3.81
C PHE A 342 -22.16 -19.40 -3.51
N ASP A 343 -21.82 -18.12 -3.36
CA ASP A 343 -22.72 -17.03 -3.00
C ASP A 343 -22.41 -15.73 -3.77
N GLU A 344 -23.33 -14.77 -3.71
CA GLU A 344 -23.22 -13.47 -4.39
C GLU A 344 -22.06 -12.61 -3.85
N GLU A 345 -21.73 -12.78 -2.56
CA GLU A 345 -20.62 -12.11 -1.90
C GLU A 345 -19.25 -12.70 -2.28
N ARG A 346 -19.23 -13.80 -3.05
CA ARG A 346 -18.03 -14.53 -3.49
C ARG A 346 -17.18 -15.08 -2.35
N THR A 347 -17.79 -15.38 -1.20
CA THR A 347 -17.04 -15.84 -0.01
C THR A 347 -16.40 -17.21 -0.20
N ILE A 348 -16.91 -18.02 -1.14
CA ILE A 348 -16.29 -19.28 -1.56
C ILE A 348 -16.18 -19.31 -3.08
N THR A 349 -14.96 -19.51 -3.58
CA THR A 349 -14.69 -19.79 -4.99
C THR A 349 -14.68 -21.30 -5.21
N GLU A 350 -15.57 -21.78 -6.06
CA GLU A 350 -15.68 -23.20 -6.43
C GLU A 350 -14.88 -23.52 -7.70
N GLU A 351 -14.83 -22.59 -8.65
CA GLU A 351 -14.06 -22.69 -9.89
C GLU A 351 -13.42 -21.36 -10.26
N TRP A 352 -12.15 -21.39 -10.65
CA TRP A 352 -11.41 -20.18 -11.08
C TRP A 352 -11.94 -19.58 -12.38
N GLY A 353 -12.62 -20.37 -13.22
CA GLY A 353 -13.07 -19.94 -14.55
C GLY A 353 -11.96 -19.95 -15.61
N THR A 354 -12.25 -19.32 -16.74
CA THR A 354 -11.41 -19.25 -17.94
C THR A 354 -11.39 -17.84 -18.51
N LEU A 355 -10.56 -17.62 -19.54
CA LEU A 355 -10.59 -16.38 -20.32
C LEU A 355 -11.89 -16.26 -21.15
N PRO A 356 -12.32 -15.02 -21.48
CA PRO A 356 -11.67 -13.74 -21.18
C PRO A 356 -11.89 -13.28 -19.73
N HIS A 357 -11.09 -12.31 -19.27
CA HIS A 357 -11.41 -11.58 -18.05
C HIS A 357 -12.65 -10.72 -18.25
N LEU A 358 -13.50 -10.66 -17.22
CA LEU A 358 -14.68 -9.83 -17.11
C LEU A 358 -14.38 -8.68 -16.15
N LEU A 359 -14.29 -7.47 -16.68
CA LEU A 359 -14.08 -6.27 -15.88
C LEU A 359 -15.42 -5.82 -15.26
N ARG A 360 -15.43 -5.53 -13.96
CA ARG A 360 -16.59 -4.98 -13.26
C ARG A 360 -16.90 -3.61 -13.83
N ARG A 361 -18.13 -3.46 -14.31
CA ARG A 361 -18.63 -2.19 -14.83
C ARG A 361 -18.64 -1.14 -13.73
N GLY A 362 -18.07 0.02 -14.01
CA GLY A 362 -18.05 1.18 -13.15
C GLY A 362 -17.53 2.38 -13.92
N ALA A 363 -17.88 3.58 -13.46
CA ALA A 363 -17.40 4.82 -14.02
C ALA A 363 -16.99 5.78 -12.90
N ALA A 364 -16.14 6.77 -13.21
CA ALA A 364 -15.89 7.88 -12.31
C ALA A 364 -15.82 9.18 -13.09
N ASP A 365 -16.37 10.25 -12.54
CA ASP A 365 -16.14 11.60 -13.07
C ASP A 365 -14.85 12.13 -12.45
N VAL A 366 -13.92 12.51 -13.32
CA VAL A 366 -12.65 13.12 -12.94
C VAL A 366 -12.70 14.57 -13.37
N THR A 367 -12.49 15.49 -12.42
CA THR A 367 -12.34 16.92 -12.70
C THR A 367 -10.89 17.33 -12.48
N LEU A 368 -10.28 17.94 -13.48
CA LEU A 368 -8.92 18.46 -13.46
C LEU A 368 -8.95 19.99 -13.39
N ARG A 369 -8.55 20.56 -12.25
CA ARG A 369 -8.39 22.00 -12.00
C ARG A 369 -7.08 22.50 -12.62
N LEU A 370 -7.03 22.56 -13.94
CA LEU A 370 -5.91 23.06 -14.72
C LEU A 370 -6.17 24.49 -15.21
N ASP A 371 -5.12 25.16 -15.70
CA ASP A 371 -5.25 26.49 -16.30
C ASP A 371 -6.29 26.47 -17.44
N PRO A 372 -7.36 27.30 -17.37
CA PRO A 372 -8.40 27.33 -18.39
C PRO A 372 -7.90 27.76 -19.77
N ALA A 373 -6.71 28.35 -19.90
CA ALA A 373 -6.11 28.66 -21.20
C ALA A 373 -5.63 27.39 -21.95
N LYS A 374 -5.48 26.26 -21.25
CA LYS A 374 -4.99 25.00 -21.82
C LYS A 374 -6.03 24.31 -22.70
N MET A 375 -5.53 23.52 -23.65
CA MET A 375 -6.33 22.54 -24.39
C MET A 375 -6.09 21.16 -23.81
N VAL A 376 -7.18 20.48 -23.43
CA VAL A 376 -7.12 19.17 -22.78
C VAL A 376 -7.87 18.14 -23.62
N ARG A 377 -7.19 17.03 -23.91
CA ARG A 377 -7.76 15.89 -24.65
C ARG A 377 -7.43 14.60 -23.91
N ALA A 378 -8.31 13.62 -24.01
CA ALA A 378 -8.15 12.34 -23.31
C ALA A 378 -8.37 11.16 -24.24
N TRP A 379 -7.67 10.05 -23.99
CA TRP A 379 -7.82 8.80 -24.73
C TRP A 379 -7.87 7.63 -23.76
N ALA A 380 -8.73 6.65 -24.04
CA ALA A 380 -8.56 5.33 -23.49
C ALA A 380 -7.26 4.73 -24.05
N ILE A 381 -6.46 4.08 -23.21
CA ILE A 381 -5.21 3.43 -23.62
C ILE A 381 -5.16 1.99 -23.15
N THR A 382 -4.47 1.13 -23.90
CA THR A 382 -4.17 -0.24 -23.44
C THR A 382 -3.22 -0.21 -22.25
N MET A 383 -3.10 -1.34 -21.52
CA MET A 383 -2.10 -1.46 -20.44
C MET A 383 -0.64 -1.33 -20.92
N GLY A 384 -0.40 -1.38 -22.25
CA GLY A 384 0.87 -1.09 -22.91
C GLY A 384 1.03 0.35 -23.37
N GLY A 385 0.04 1.22 -23.15
CA GLY A 385 0.08 2.66 -23.47
C GLY A 385 -0.38 3.05 -24.88
N GLN A 386 -0.94 2.11 -25.66
CA GLN A 386 -1.43 2.43 -27.01
C GLN A 386 -2.82 3.07 -26.94
N ARG A 387 -2.99 4.24 -27.58
CA ARG A 387 -4.29 4.93 -27.71
C ARG A 387 -5.32 4.06 -28.42
N GLN A 388 -6.53 4.12 -27.91
CA GLN A 388 -7.74 3.54 -28.49
C GLN A 388 -8.65 4.70 -28.93
N ASN A 389 -9.87 4.78 -28.41
CA ASN A 389 -10.80 5.87 -28.68
C ASN A 389 -10.48 7.13 -27.84
N GLU A 390 -10.81 8.29 -28.41
CA GLU A 390 -10.84 9.56 -27.68
C GLU A 390 -11.99 9.55 -26.67
N VAL A 391 -11.74 10.10 -25.48
CA VAL A 391 -12.72 10.27 -24.40
C VAL A 391 -13.12 11.75 -24.38
N PRO A 392 -14.43 12.07 -24.39
CA PRO A 392 -14.89 13.46 -24.34
C PRO A 392 -14.38 14.17 -23.09
N VAL A 393 -13.81 15.35 -23.28
CA VAL A 393 -13.42 16.27 -22.21
C VAL A 393 -14.31 17.51 -22.29
N ARG A 394 -15.01 17.82 -21.20
CA ARG A 394 -15.85 19.01 -21.09
C ARG A 394 -15.13 20.07 -20.26
N LYS A 395 -14.96 21.26 -20.82
CA LYS A 395 -14.54 22.43 -20.04
C LYS A 395 -15.73 22.97 -19.24
N THR A 396 -15.53 23.18 -17.95
CA THR A 396 -16.51 23.74 -17.00
C THR A 396 -15.88 24.89 -16.21
N ASP A 397 -16.66 25.59 -15.39
CA ASP A 397 -16.13 26.61 -14.48
C ASP A 397 -15.16 26.01 -13.44
N GLY A 398 -15.27 24.71 -13.17
CA GLY A 398 -14.43 23.97 -12.23
C GLY A 398 -13.16 23.35 -12.84
N GLY A 399 -12.93 23.50 -14.15
CA GLY A 399 -11.77 22.94 -14.86
C GLY A 399 -12.16 22.07 -16.06
N PHE A 400 -11.50 20.94 -16.22
CA PHE A 400 -11.75 19.98 -17.31
C PHE A 400 -12.30 18.68 -16.73
N GLU A 401 -13.48 18.27 -17.18
CA GLU A 401 -14.17 17.08 -16.70
C GLU A 401 -14.15 15.98 -17.77
N LEU A 402 -13.83 14.77 -17.34
CA LEU A 402 -13.92 13.56 -18.15
C LEU A 402 -14.52 12.42 -17.33
N THR A 403 -15.24 11.51 -17.98
CA THR A 403 -15.72 10.28 -17.34
C THR A 403 -14.82 9.12 -17.76
N VAL A 404 -14.19 8.48 -16.78
CA VAL A 404 -13.44 7.23 -16.99
C VAL A 404 -14.39 6.05 -16.76
N ASP A 405 -14.72 5.30 -17.81
CA ASP A 405 -15.71 4.20 -17.77
C ASP A 405 -15.03 2.88 -18.13
N THR A 406 -15.16 1.87 -17.27
CA THR A 406 -14.56 0.56 -17.52
C THR A 406 -15.14 -0.16 -18.73
N ALA A 407 -16.33 0.21 -19.21
CA ALA A 407 -16.98 -0.33 -20.39
C ALA A 407 -16.85 0.63 -21.60
N GLN A 408 -15.76 0.50 -22.35
CA GLN A 408 -15.52 1.28 -23.58
C GLN A 408 -16.03 0.55 -24.83
N PRO A 409 -16.26 1.24 -25.96
CA PRO A 409 -16.67 0.62 -27.22
C PRO A 409 -15.76 -0.52 -27.70
N ASN A 410 -14.47 -0.45 -27.36
CA ASN A 410 -13.44 -1.43 -27.74
C ASN A 410 -13.16 -2.49 -26.65
N GLY A 411 -13.97 -2.54 -25.58
CA GLY A 411 -13.83 -3.50 -24.47
C GLY A 411 -13.52 -2.87 -23.12
N GLY A 412 -13.01 -3.68 -22.20
CA GLY A 412 -12.65 -3.25 -20.85
C GLY A 412 -11.48 -2.26 -20.84
N CYS A 413 -11.60 -1.16 -20.09
CA CYS A 413 -10.55 -0.13 -19.98
C CYS A 413 -10.23 0.22 -18.53
N LEU A 414 -8.94 0.24 -18.17
CA LEU A 414 -8.44 0.59 -16.84
C LEU A 414 -7.57 1.85 -16.83
N THR A 415 -7.12 2.32 -18.00
CA THR A 415 -6.09 3.34 -18.12
C THR A 415 -6.41 4.34 -19.22
N TYR A 416 -6.09 5.60 -18.98
CA TYR A 416 -6.33 6.70 -19.89
C TYR A 416 -5.11 7.62 -19.93
N GLU A 417 -4.87 8.21 -21.10
CA GLU A 417 -3.91 9.28 -21.26
C GLU A 417 -4.67 10.61 -21.38
N VAL A 418 -4.23 11.62 -20.63
CA VAL A 418 -4.67 13.00 -20.81
C VAL A 418 -3.49 13.83 -21.33
N VAL A 419 -3.69 14.55 -22.42
CA VAL A 419 -2.72 15.49 -23.00
C VAL A 419 -3.17 16.91 -22.76
N ILE A 420 -2.23 17.75 -22.36
CA ILE A 420 -2.43 19.15 -21.99
C ILE A 420 -1.49 20.00 -22.86
N GLU A 421 -2.06 20.86 -23.71
CA GLU A 421 -1.34 21.75 -24.63
C GLU A 421 -1.43 23.21 -24.15
#